data_AF-A0A2D6YFK9-F1
#
_entry.id   AF-A0A2D6YFK9-F1
#
_cell.length_a   1.000
_cell.length_b   1.000
_cell.length_c   1.000
_cell.angle_alpha   90.00
_cell.angle_beta   90.00
_cell.angle_gamma   90.00
#
_symmetry.space_group_name_H-M   'P 1'
#
loop_
_entity.id
_entity.type
_entity.pdbx_description
1 polymer ?
#
loop_
_entity_poly.entity_id
_entity_poly.type
_entity_poly.pdbx_seq_one_letter_code
_entity_poly.pdbx_strand_id
1 'polypeptide(L)'
;MPAAQALPSQRWFDQYCRNLRLQFAGRSCAGAACLLLASLLLQSPILPFLNFLIGSFAILAVCLIGTWLLHRPEYCLQKLYRLDPAFAEALQSSLQFRENPPVSLTTNIFLERFEKQLLECLEAEEAQKLLPPWRTLAGVALSLQIIVWVGGWWLPQYLINQGPTVAEALQIPHSYRILYPAYLNRDSKVFSMLPNELQIPAGSRLEIFLEQGLPDGDQSAYRPIQGESQPLQWVPQQRRWRSALTPLETGTLFLEWRQQSIAVEVIPDLSPKVIVLWPPDKYIFDLSQLHVKLEAKDDYGLHQILLRYRNESTETLEREIIQSFEGDFKIYQESYLWEISATPLRAGDNVTAWIEVSDSDTFQGPNVTLSEKFRFEVRSQREFHEYILRLFRKVDRELRDLLSVLDRQLVVETTDQENLIEELLNFLQEEANYDQLLSDGLRGFIGELRFQLRYYQRKREELAVPPS
;
A
#
# COMPACT_ATOMS: atom_id res chain seq x y z
N MET A 1 41.09 -49.94 4.73
CA MET A 1 40.12 -49.35 5.69
C MET A 1 38.81 -49.18 4.96
N PRO A 2 37.71 -49.84 5.37
CA PRO A 2 36.45 -49.78 4.65
C PRO A 2 35.86 -48.37 4.79
N ALA A 3 35.40 -47.80 3.68
CA ALA A 3 34.73 -46.51 3.65
C ALA A 3 33.52 -46.56 4.60
N ALA A 4 33.56 -45.77 5.67
CA ALA A 4 32.46 -45.66 6.62
C ALA A 4 31.18 -45.32 5.84
N GLN A 5 30.21 -46.24 5.85
CA GLN A 5 28.95 -46.06 5.15
C GLN A 5 28.30 -44.77 5.69
N ALA A 6 28.04 -43.80 4.81
CA ALA A 6 27.34 -42.58 5.20
C ALA A 6 25.97 -42.93 5.79
N LEU A 7 25.68 -42.43 6.98
CA LEU A 7 24.38 -42.58 7.64
C LEU A 7 23.27 -41.92 6.80
N PRO A 8 22.03 -42.42 6.90
CA PRO A 8 20.90 -41.99 6.07
C PRO A 8 20.60 -40.48 6.17
N SER A 9 20.82 -39.85 7.32
CA SER A 9 20.66 -38.41 7.53
C SER A 9 21.60 -37.56 6.66
N GLN A 10 22.87 -37.95 6.54
CA GLN A 10 23.84 -37.27 5.67
C GLN A 10 23.51 -37.49 4.19
N ARG A 11 23.14 -38.72 3.81
CA ARG A 11 22.73 -39.00 2.42
C ARG A 11 21.51 -38.18 2.03
N TRP A 12 20.55 -38.05 2.94
CA TRP A 12 19.38 -37.22 2.75
C TRP A 12 19.75 -35.75 2.62
N PHE A 13 20.61 -35.21 3.50
CA PHE A 13 21.04 -33.82 3.43
C PHE A 13 21.83 -33.51 2.14
N ASP A 14 22.70 -34.43 1.70
CA ASP A 14 23.41 -34.32 0.44
C ASP A 14 22.45 -34.37 -0.76
N GLN A 15 21.44 -35.23 -0.70
CA GLN A 15 20.39 -35.33 -1.72
C GLN A 15 19.50 -34.08 -1.76
N TYR A 16 19.16 -33.53 -0.60
CA TYR A 16 18.42 -32.27 -0.44
C TYR A 16 19.21 -31.09 -1.04
N CYS A 17 20.50 -30.97 -0.69
CA CYS A 17 21.39 -29.96 -1.25
C CYS A 17 21.52 -30.09 -2.78
N ARG A 18 21.65 -31.32 -3.30
CA ARG A 18 21.69 -31.59 -4.75
C ARG A 18 20.38 -31.20 -5.45
N ASN A 19 19.23 -31.54 -4.87
CA ASN A 19 17.93 -31.21 -5.44
C ASN A 19 17.67 -29.71 -5.45
N LEU A 20 18.02 -29.00 -4.37
CA LEU A 20 17.94 -27.54 -4.32
C LEU A 20 18.83 -26.88 -5.39
N ARG A 21 20.08 -27.35 -5.55
CA ARG A 21 20.99 -26.86 -6.59
C ARG A 21 20.40 -27.04 -7.99
N LEU A 22 19.82 -28.22 -8.27
CA LEU A 22 19.17 -28.51 -9.55
C LEU A 22 17.93 -27.64 -9.80
N GLN A 23 17.12 -27.37 -8.78
CA GLN A 23 15.95 -26.50 -8.91
C GLN A 23 16.33 -25.04 -9.18
N PHE A 24 17.34 -24.53 -8.47
CA PHE A 24 17.84 -23.17 -8.72
C PHE A 24 18.46 -23.04 -10.11
N ALA A 25 19.29 -24.01 -10.52
CA ALA A 25 19.81 -24.06 -11.89
C ALA A 25 18.68 -24.05 -12.93
N GLY A 26 17.62 -24.83 -12.72
CA GLY A 26 16.43 -24.84 -13.58
C GLY A 26 15.72 -23.49 -13.65
N ARG A 27 15.50 -22.82 -12.50
CA ARG A 27 14.86 -21.50 -12.43
C ARG A 27 15.70 -20.40 -13.09
N SER A 28 17.01 -20.40 -12.84
CA SER A 28 17.93 -19.44 -13.48
C SER A 28 18.00 -19.64 -14.99
N CYS A 29 18.02 -20.89 -15.47
CA CYS A 29 17.98 -21.18 -16.90
C CYS A 29 16.65 -20.74 -17.53
N ALA A 30 15.51 -20.99 -16.87
CA ALA A 30 14.21 -20.54 -17.35
C ALA A 30 14.12 -19.00 -17.42
N GLY A 31 14.60 -18.29 -16.38
CA GLY A 31 14.66 -16.83 -16.38
C GLY A 31 15.54 -16.27 -17.50
N ALA A 32 16.73 -16.85 -17.71
CA ALA A 32 17.62 -16.46 -18.80
C ALA A 32 16.98 -16.72 -20.18
N ALA A 33 16.27 -17.84 -20.36
CA ALA A 33 15.55 -18.15 -21.59
C ALA A 33 14.41 -17.13 -21.85
N CYS A 34 13.66 -16.73 -20.83
CA CYS A 34 12.62 -15.70 -20.96
C CYS A 34 13.20 -14.33 -21.31
N LEU A 35 14.34 -13.94 -20.71
CA LEU A 35 15.02 -12.69 -21.05
C LEU A 35 15.54 -12.68 -22.48
N LEU A 36 16.08 -13.82 -22.94
CA LEU A 36 16.50 -13.98 -24.35
C LEU A 36 15.30 -13.89 -25.31
N LEU A 37 14.17 -14.49 -24.96
CA LEU A 37 12.93 -14.42 -25.75
C LEU A 37 12.38 -12.99 -25.78
N ALA A 38 12.37 -12.30 -24.64
CA ALA A 38 12.00 -10.88 -24.57
C ALA A 38 12.95 -10.00 -25.42
N SER A 39 14.26 -10.25 -25.39
CA SER A 39 15.23 -9.53 -26.22
C SER A 39 15.00 -9.74 -27.73
N LEU A 40 14.55 -10.94 -28.12
CA LEU A 40 14.14 -11.27 -29.49
C LEU A 40 12.89 -10.50 -29.91
N LEU A 41 11.95 -10.29 -28.98
CA LEU A 41 10.71 -9.54 -29.21
C LEU A 41 10.91 -8.01 -29.23
N LEU A 42 11.92 -7.48 -28.50
CA LEU A 42 12.18 -6.04 -28.33
C LEU A 42 13.09 -5.37 -29.40
N GLN A 43 13.41 -6.04 -30.51
CA GLN A 43 14.02 -5.51 -31.77
C GLN A 43 15.57 -5.42 -31.89
N SER A 44 16.13 -5.96 -33.00
CA SER A 44 17.05 -5.32 -33.98
C SER A 44 17.64 -6.36 -34.98
N PRO A 45 17.67 -6.11 -36.31
CA PRO A 45 17.96 -7.12 -37.33
C PRO A 45 19.46 -7.34 -37.64
N ILE A 46 20.37 -7.06 -36.69
CA ILE A 46 21.79 -6.78 -37.06
C ILE A 46 22.79 -7.82 -36.52
N LEU A 47 22.39 -8.80 -35.70
CA LEU A 47 23.34 -9.82 -35.24
C LEU A 47 23.28 -11.07 -36.13
N PRO A 48 24.42 -11.51 -36.72
CA PRO A 48 24.46 -12.76 -37.46
C PRO A 48 24.10 -13.92 -36.51
N PHE A 49 23.25 -14.83 -36.98
CA PHE A 49 22.67 -15.96 -36.24
C PHE A 49 23.69 -16.72 -35.37
N LEU A 50 24.92 -16.88 -35.87
CA LEU A 50 25.99 -17.58 -35.16
C LEU A 50 26.42 -16.86 -33.87
N ASN A 51 26.46 -15.53 -33.86
CA ASN A 51 26.85 -14.75 -32.68
C ASN A 51 25.75 -14.77 -31.61
N PHE A 52 24.48 -14.79 -32.01
CA PHE A 52 23.36 -14.95 -31.09
C PHE A 52 23.36 -16.34 -30.45
N LEU A 53 23.64 -17.39 -31.23
CA LEU A 53 23.78 -18.75 -30.72
C LEU A 53 24.90 -18.87 -29.67
N ILE A 54 26.09 -18.38 -30.00
CA ILE A 54 27.25 -18.44 -29.10
C ILE A 54 26.97 -17.61 -27.83
N GLY A 55 26.38 -16.42 -27.97
CA GLY A 55 25.99 -15.58 -26.83
C GLY A 55 24.98 -16.25 -25.90
N SER A 56 23.95 -16.90 -26.45
CA SER A 56 22.95 -17.63 -25.66
C SER A 56 23.56 -18.81 -24.87
N PHE A 57 24.49 -19.54 -25.48
CA PHE A 57 25.22 -20.62 -24.82
C PHE A 57 26.15 -20.11 -23.72
N ALA A 58 26.83 -18.99 -23.96
CA ALA A 58 27.71 -18.38 -22.97
C ALA A 58 26.93 -17.90 -21.73
N ILE A 59 25.75 -17.29 -21.91
CA ILE A 59 24.90 -16.85 -20.80
C ILE A 59 24.39 -18.04 -19.98
N LEU A 60 23.93 -19.12 -20.65
CA LEU A 60 23.50 -20.33 -19.95
C LEU A 60 24.65 -21.00 -19.19
N ALA A 61 25.86 -21.03 -19.77
CA ALA A 61 27.04 -21.56 -19.10
C ALA A 61 27.43 -20.73 -17.87
N VAL A 62 27.39 -19.40 -17.96
CA VAL A 62 27.66 -18.49 -16.83
C VAL A 62 26.61 -18.65 -15.73
N CYS A 63 25.32 -18.80 -16.07
CA CYS A 63 24.27 -19.07 -15.08
C CYS A 63 24.43 -20.44 -14.40
N LEU A 64 24.80 -21.49 -15.15
CA LEU A 64 25.09 -22.82 -14.60
C LEU A 64 26.32 -22.81 -13.69
N ILE A 65 27.38 -22.11 -14.07
CA ILE A 65 28.61 -22.01 -13.27
C ILE A 65 28.37 -21.15 -12.01
N GLY A 66 27.64 -20.03 -12.15
CA GLY A 66 27.29 -19.15 -11.03
C GLY A 66 26.43 -19.86 -9.98
N THR A 67 25.43 -20.65 -10.41
CA THR A 67 24.60 -21.45 -9.49
C THR A 67 25.39 -22.53 -8.77
N TRP A 68 26.45 -23.05 -9.38
CA TRP A 68 27.34 -24.04 -8.75
C TRP A 68 28.28 -23.43 -7.70
N LEU A 69 28.82 -22.23 -7.95
CA LEU A 69 29.74 -21.52 -7.06
C LEU A 69 29.07 -20.85 -5.85
N LEU A 70 27.81 -20.42 -5.98
CA LEU A 70 27.10 -19.66 -4.95
C LEU A 70 26.44 -20.50 -3.84
N HIS A 71 26.36 -21.83 -3.98
CA HIS A 71 25.60 -22.68 -3.04
C HIS A 71 26.49 -23.58 -2.19
N ARG A 72 27.01 -22.99 -1.10
CA ARG A 72 27.66 -23.71 0.00
C ARG A 72 26.62 -24.40 0.91
N PRO A 73 26.99 -25.50 1.59
CA PRO A 73 26.07 -26.24 2.48
C PRO A 73 25.45 -25.37 3.59
N GLU A 74 26.16 -24.31 4.02
CA GLU A 74 25.68 -23.31 4.97
C GLU A 74 24.38 -22.63 4.53
N TYR A 75 24.23 -22.34 3.23
CA TYR A 75 23.01 -21.72 2.70
C TYR A 75 21.82 -22.70 2.72
N CYS A 76 22.08 -24.00 2.50
CA CYS A 76 21.06 -25.03 2.58
C CYS A 76 20.53 -25.19 4.01
N LEU A 77 21.41 -25.13 5.01
CA LEU A 77 21.02 -25.12 6.42
C LEU A 77 20.23 -23.86 6.78
N GLN A 78 20.67 -22.68 6.34
CA GLN A 78 19.95 -21.42 6.61
C GLN A 78 18.53 -21.44 6.02
N LYS A 79 18.35 -22.04 4.85
CA LYS A 79 17.02 -22.18 4.22
C LYS A 79 16.13 -23.17 4.97
N LEU A 80 16.68 -24.27 5.47
CA LEU A 80 15.96 -25.21 6.34
C LEU A 80 15.57 -24.55 7.67
N TYR A 81 16.47 -23.77 8.28
CA TYR A 81 16.21 -23.04 9.52
C TYR A 81 15.02 -22.08 9.43
N ARG A 82 14.78 -21.49 8.25
CA ARG A 82 13.61 -20.63 8.00
C ARG A 82 12.29 -21.40 7.85
N LEU A 83 12.34 -22.67 7.44
CA LEU A 83 11.16 -23.50 7.21
C LEU A 83 10.78 -24.26 8.47
N ASP A 84 11.75 -24.89 9.11
CA ASP A 84 11.60 -25.59 10.38
C ASP A 84 12.89 -25.47 11.21
N PRO A 85 12.93 -24.56 12.21
CA PRO A 85 14.12 -24.32 13.00
C PRO A 85 14.49 -25.53 13.87
N ALA A 86 13.51 -26.27 14.38
CA ALA A 86 13.74 -27.40 15.27
C ALA A 86 14.40 -28.58 14.54
N PHE A 87 13.93 -28.86 13.32
CA PHE A 87 14.53 -29.88 12.47
C PHE A 87 15.95 -29.50 11.99
N ALA A 88 16.14 -28.22 11.62
CA ALA A 88 17.45 -27.73 11.18
C ALA A 88 18.51 -27.82 12.30
N GLU A 89 18.16 -27.47 13.54
CA GLU A 89 19.04 -27.61 14.71
C GLU A 89 19.36 -29.08 15.02
N ALA A 90 18.37 -29.98 14.91
CA ALA A 90 18.57 -31.41 15.11
C ALA A 90 19.54 -31.99 14.06
N LEU A 91 19.37 -31.62 12.79
CA LEU A 91 20.23 -32.06 11.69
C LEU A 91 21.64 -31.48 11.81
N GLN A 92 21.79 -30.20 12.17
CA GLN A 92 23.08 -29.57 12.43
C GLN A 92 23.81 -30.24 13.58
N SER A 93 23.10 -30.53 14.67
CA SER A 93 23.66 -31.22 15.84
C SER A 93 24.18 -32.62 15.45
N SER A 94 23.42 -33.37 14.64
CA SER A 94 23.84 -34.68 14.13
C SER A 94 25.13 -34.64 13.30
N LEU A 95 25.30 -33.58 12.49
CA LEU A 95 26.50 -33.38 11.67
C LEU A 95 27.71 -33.00 12.54
N GLN A 96 27.52 -32.13 13.54
CA GLN A 96 28.59 -31.69 14.45
C GLN A 96 29.08 -32.80 15.40
N PHE A 97 28.17 -33.62 15.93
CA PHE A 97 28.53 -34.76 16.80
C PHE A 97 29.38 -35.82 16.07
N ARG A 98 29.39 -35.81 14.74
CA ARG A 98 30.21 -36.73 13.93
C ARG A 98 31.59 -36.18 13.61
N GLU A 99 31.72 -34.87 13.43
CA GLU A 99 33.04 -34.23 13.30
C GLU A 99 33.87 -34.40 14.58
N ASN A 100 33.21 -34.42 15.75
CA ASN A 100 33.81 -34.68 17.05
C ASN A 100 33.06 -35.79 17.81
N PRO A 101 33.41 -37.08 17.61
CA PRO A 101 32.71 -38.17 18.27
C PRO A 101 32.92 -38.12 19.80
N PRO A 102 31.85 -38.25 20.61
CA PRO A 102 31.98 -38.23 22.06
C PRO A 102 32.65 -39.50 22.60
N VAL A 103 33.45 -39.34 23.64
CA VAL A 103 34.36 -40.39 24.17
C VAL A 103 33.63 -41.40 25.08
N SER A 104 32.39 -41.14 25.53
CA SER A 104 31.71 -41.97 26.54
C SER A 104 30.56 -42.83 26.00
N LEU A 105 30.47 -44.05 26.53
CA LEU A 105 29.53 -45.11 26.12
C LEU A 105 28.05 -44.74 26.33
N THR A 106 27.75 -43.93 27.35
CA THR A 106 26.39 -43.39 27.61
C THR A 106 25.96 -42.38 26.55
N THR A 107 26.89 -41.61 25.98
CA THR A 107 26.60 -40.64 24.92
C THR A 107 26.28 -41.35 23.60
N ASN A 108 26.87 -42.52 23.35
CA ASN A 108 26.56 -43.33 22.17
C ASN A 108 25.12 -43.86 22.16
N ILE A 109 24.59 -44.29 23.33
CA ILE A 109 23.19 -44.75 23.44
C ILE A 109 22.22 -43.60 23.18
N PHE A 110 22.54 -42.39 23.66
CA PHE A 110 21.74 -41.20 23.40
C PHE A 110 21.77 -40.82 21.91
N LEU A 111 22.95 -40.88 21.28
CA LEU A 111 23.12 -40.63 19.85
C LEU A 111 22.33 -41.62 18.99
N GLU A 112 22.35 -42.91 19.33
CA GLU A 112 21.55 -43.93 18.60
C GLU A 112 20.05 -43.66 18.69
N ARG A 113 19.54 -43.28 19.88
CA ARG A 113 18.12 -42.94 20.05
C ARG A 113 17.75 -41.66 19.30
N PHE A 114 18.61 -40.65 19.38
CA PHE A 114 18.43 -39.37 18.67
C PHE A 114 18.42 -39.57 17.15
N GLU A 115 19.34 -40.37 16.61
CA GLU A 115 19.43 -40.67 15.19
C GLU A 115 18.21 -41.44 14.68
N LYS A 116 17.68 -42.37 15.48
CA LYS A 116 16.45 -43.11 15.16
C LYS A 116 15.24 -42.18 15.07
N GLN A 117 15.12 -41.23 15.98
CA GLN A 117 14.02 -40.24 15.98
C GLN A 117 14.14 -39.27 14.80
N LEU A 118 15.36 -38.89 14.43
CA LEU A 118 15.64 -38.05 13.27
C LEU A 118 15.29 -38.77 11.95
N LEU A 119 15.56 -40.07 11.88
CA LEU A 119 15.16 -40.95 10.77
C LEU A 119 13.64 -41.03 10.56
N GLU A 120 12.86 -41.16 11.64
CA GLU A 120 11.39 -41.15 11.55
C GLU A 120 10.85 -39.80 11.04
N CYS A 121 11.45 -38.68 11.46
CA CYS A 121 11.12 -37.36 10.92
C CYS A 121 11.50 -37.23 9.43
N LEU A 122 12.64 -37.77 9.02
CA LEU A 122 13.10 -37.75 7.62
C LEU A 122 12.15 -38.52 6.69
N GLU A 123 11.66 -39.69 7.11
CA GLU A 123 10.70 -40.48 6.34
C GLU A 123 9.33 -39.78 6.24
N ALA A 124 8.89 -39.10 7.30
CA ALA A 124 7.67 -38.30 7.29
C ALA A 124 7.75 -37.09 6.34
N GLU A 125 8.92 -36.46 6.24
CA GLU A 125 9.13 -35.27 5.39
C GLU A 125 9.33 -35.64 3.90
N GLU A 126 9.96 -36.79 3.60
CA GLU A 126 10.01 -37.35 2.23
C GLU A 126 8.61 -37.62 1.67
N ALA A 127 7.64 -37.97 2.52
CA ALA A 127 6.26 -38.20 2.11
C ALA A 127 5.48 -36.92 1.77
N GLN A 128 5.89 -35.75 2.28
CA GLN A 128 5.02 -34.57 2.28
C GLN A 128 5.37 -33.42 1.34
N LYS A 129 6.57 -33.32 0.74
CA LYS A 129 6.85 -32.20 -0.19
C LYS A 129 8.08 -32.45 -1.07
N LEU A 130 7.90 -33.18 -2.17
CA LEU A 130 8.80 -33.05 -3.32
C LEU A 130 8.13 -32.18 -4.39
N LEU A 131 8.47 -30.89 -4.29
CA LEU A 131 8.43 -29.91 -5.37
C LEU A 131 8.76 -30.55 -6.74
N PRO A 132 8.17 -30.06 -7.84
CA PRO A 132 8.13 -30.75 -9.13
C PRO A 132 9.51 -31.28 -9.56
N PRO A 133 9.58 -32.52 -10.06
CA PRO A 133 10.85 -33.17 -10.37
C PRO A 133 11.61 -32.31 -11.38
N TRP A 134 12.87 -32.00 -11.12
CA TRP A 134 13.74 -31.15 -11.97
C TRP A 134 13.67 -31.47 -13.48
N ARG A 135 13.30 -32.72 -13.83
CA ARG A 135 13.00 -33.17 -15.20
C ARG A 135 11.89 -32.35 -15.87
N THR A 136 10.85 -31.90 -15.16
CA THR A 136 9.78 -31.04 -15.71
C THR A 136 10.29 -29.63 -15.98
N LEU A 137 11.09 -29.05 -15.08
CA LEU A 137 11.68 -27.73 -15.28
C LEU A 137 12.72 -27.71 -16.41
N ALA A 138 13.56 -28.74 -16.50
CA ALA A 138 14.51 -28.91 -17.60
C ALA A 138 13.79 -29.15 -18.93
N GLY A 139 12.69 -29.92 -18.92
CA GLY A 139 11.83 -30.13 -20.09
C GLY A 139 11.18 -28.84 -20.58
N VAL A 140 10.67 -28.02 -19.66
CA VAL A 140 10.10 -26.70 -19.98
C VAL A 140 11.16 -25.76 -20.57
N ALA A 141 12.35 -25.71 -19.99
CA ALA A 141 13.46 -24.89 -20.51
C ALA A 141 13.87 -25.32 -21.93
N LEU A 142 13.99 -26.63 -22.19
CA LEU A 142 14.29 -27.17 -23.52
C LEU A 142 13.17 -26.85 -24.53
N SER A 143 11.90 -26.97 -24.13
CA SER A 143 10.78 -26.61 -25.01
C SER A 143 10.76 -25.12 -25.36
N LEU A 144 11.04 -24.23 -24.40
CA LEU A 144 11.14 -22.79 -24.61
C LEU A 144 12.31 -22.46 -25.55
N GLN A 145 13.43 -23.15 -25.40
CA GLN A 145 14.60 -22.96 -26.24
C GLN A 145 14.35 -23.42 -27.67
N ILE A 146 13.63 -24.53 -27.88
CA ILE A 146 13.17 -24.96 -29.21
C ILE A 146 12.22 -23.91 -29.82
N ILE A 147 11.30 -23.34 -29.04
CA ILE A 147 10.40 -22.27 -29.52
C ILE A 147 11.18 -21.02 -29.92
N VAL A 148 12.20 -20.63 -29.16
CA VAL A 148 13.10 -19.52 -29.51
C VAL A 148 13.88 -19.81 -30.80
N TRP A 149 14.35 -21.04 -30.98
CA TRP A 149 15.08 -21.45 -32.19
C TRP A 149 14.20 -21.50 -33.42
N VAL A 150 12.98 -22.07 -33.31
CA VAL A 150 12.00 -22.08 -34.39
C VAL A 150 11.52 -20.66 -34.69
N GLY A 151 11.23 -19.86 -33.67
CA GLY A 151 10.84 -18.46 -33.82
C GLY A 151 11.91 -17.60 -34.47
N GLY A 152 13.18 -17.76 -34.07
CA GLY A 152 14.31 -17.06 -34.67
C GLY A 152 14.59 -17.46 -36.13
N TRP A 153 14.24 -18.68 -36.54
CA TRP A 153 14.39 -19.15 -37.92
C TRP A 153 13.19 -18.77 -38.82
N TRP A 154 11.97 -18.84 -38.30
CA TRP A 154 10.73 -18.60 -39.06
C TRP A 154 10.24 -17.15 -39.07
N LEU A 155 10.36 -16.39 -37.97
CA LEU A 155 9.84 -15.01 -37.91
C LEU A 155 10.52 -14.06 -38.93
N PRO A 156 11.84 -14.12 -39.17
CA PRO A 156 12.45 -13.25 -40.18
C PRO A 156 11.91 -13.55 -41.57
N GLN A 157 11.73 -14.83 -41.94
CA GLN A 157 11.23 -15.21 -43.27
C GLN A 157 9.74 -14.92 -43.45
N TYR A 158 8.93 -15.01 -42.39
CA TYR A 158 7.50 -14.67 -42.45
C TYR A 158 7.26 -13.15 -42.44
N LEU A 159 7.99 -12.38 -41.63
CA LEU A 159 7.86 -10.92 -41.57
C LEU A 159 8.50 -10.21 -42.77
N ILE A 160 9.56 -10.76 -43.38
CA ILE A 160 10.12 -10.22 -44.63
C ILE A 160 9.19 -10.49 -45.82
N ASN A 161 8.47 -11.63 -45.81
CA ASN A 161 7.47 -11.93 -46.85
C ASN A 161 6.11 -11.25 -46.63
N GLN A 162 5.87 -10.62 -45.47
CA GLN A 162 4.67 -9.81 -45.18
C GLN A 162 4.99 -8.33 -44.87
N GLY A 163 6.23 -7.91 -45.09
CA GLY A 163 6.61 -6.50 -45.02
C GLY A 163 5.96 -5.71 -46.17
N PRO A 164 5.47 -4.49 -45.91
CA PRO A 164 4.71 -3.73 -46.88
C PRO A 164 5.58 -3.46 -48.09
N THR A 165 5.03 -3.74 -49.28
CA THR A 165 5.50 -3.15 -50.53
C THR A 165 5.79 -1.67 -50.30
N VAL A 166 7.04 -1.31 -50.55
CA VAL A 166 7.53 0.06 -50.52
C VAL A 166 6.59 0.97 -51.29
N ALA A 167 6.05 1.95 -50.57
CA ALA A 167 5.54 3.21 -51.07
C ALA A 167 4.37 3.14 -52.08
N GLU A 168 3.18 2.82 -51.58
CA GLU A 168 2.10 3.77 -51.81
C GLU A 168 2.19 4.81 -50.70
N ALA A 169 2.69 5.99 -51.06
CA ALA A 169 2.53 7.18 -50.26
C ALA A 169 1.04 7.31 -49.96
N LEU A 170 0.67 6.98 -48.72
CA LEU A 170 -0.56 7.44 -48.09
C LEU A 170 -0.52 8.97 -48.16
N GLN A 171 -1.04 9.53 -49.24
CA GLN A 171 -1.57 10.88 -49.25
C GLN A 171 -2.70 10.85 -48.22
N ILE A 172 -2.39 11.20 -46.97
CA ILE A 172 -3.40 11.51 -45.97
C ILE A 172 -3.62 13.00 -46.14
N PRO A 173 -4.67 13.43 -46.88
CA PRO A 173 -4.90 14.84 -47.04
C PRO A 173 -5.39 15.34 -45.69
N HIS A 174 -4.55 16.13 -45.00
CA HIS A 174 -4.86 16.78 -43.72
C HIS A 174 -4.90 15.80 -42.54
N SER A 175 -4.03 16.02 -41.55
CA SER A 175 -4.11 15.30 -40.28
C SER A 175 -4.40 16.28 -39.16
N TYR A 176 -5.41 15.99 -38.36
CA TYR A 176 -5.70 16.72 -37.13
C TYR A 176 -5.19 15.88 -35.97
N ARG A 177 -4.48 16.51 -35.03
CA ARG A 177 -3.95 15.84 -33.85
C ARG A 177 -4.38 16.59 -32.60
N ILE A 178 -4.91 15.86 -31.62
CA ILE A 178 -5.22 16.39 -30.31
C ILE A 178 -4.18 15.85 -29.34
N LEU A 179 -3.44 16.76 -28.73
CA LEU A 179 -2.56 16.47 -27.61
C LEU A 179 -3.32 16.78 -26.34
N TYR A 180 -3.51 15.76 -25.51
CA TYR A 180 -4.10 15.92 -24.18
C TYR A 180 -3.05 16.45 -23.20
N PRO A 181 -3.47 17.16 -22.14
CA PRO A 181 -2.60 17.51 -21.03
C PRO A 181 -1.87 16.29 -20.47
N ALA A 182 -0.61 16.47 -20.06
CA ALA A 182 0.24 15.36 -19.63
C ALA A 182 -0.31 14.60 -18.42
N TYR A 183 -0.95 15.32 -17.49
CA TYR A 183 -1.53 14.75 -16.28
C TYR A 183 -2.73 13.81 -16.52
N LEU A 184 -3.34 13.87 -17.71
CA LEU A 184 -4.42 12.95 -18.08
C LEU A 184 -3.91 11.58 -18.55
N ASN A 185 -2.59 11.43 -18.71
CA ASN A 185 -1.93 10.19 -19.12
C ASN A 185 -2.57 9.53 -20.36
N ARG A 186 -3.01 10.36 -21.32
CA ARG A 186 -3.79 9.93 -22.49
C ARG A 186 -3.00 10.10 -23.78
N ASP A 187 -2.99 9.04 -24.60
CA ASP A 187 -2.39 9.08 -25.93
C ASP A 187 -3.07 10.12 -26.85
N SER A 188 -2.26 10.75 -27.71
CA SER A 188 -2.75 11.74 -28.65
C SER A 188 -3.73 11.14 -29.66
N LYS A 189 -4.86 11.81 -29.91
CA LYS A 189 -5.87 11.35 -30.87
C LYS A 189 -5.63 11.99 -32.24
N VAL A 190 -5.58 11.17 -33.29
CA VAL A 190 -5.37 11.63 -34.67
C VAL A 190 -6.63 11.39 -35.50
N PHE A 191 -7.02 12.38 -36.28
CA PHE A 191 -8.16 12.30 -37.20
C PHE A 191 -7.73 12.63 -38.63
N SER A 192 -8.29 11.90 -39.60
CA SER A 192 -8.24 12.26 -41.02
C SER A 192 -9.26 13.34 -41.38
N MET A 193 -10.41 13.35 -40.70
CA MET A 193 -11.42 14.40 -40.79
C MET A 193 -11.96 14.70 -39.39
N LEU A 194 -12.09 16.00 -39.07
CA LEU A 194 -12.72 16.39 -37.81
C LEU A 194 -14.21 16.05 -37.82
N PRO A 195 -14.74 15.53 -36.70
CA PRO A 195 -16.19 15.38 -36.53
C PRO A 195 -16.87 16.76 -36.48
N ASN A 196 -18.20 16.79 -36.63
CA ASN A 196 -18.99 18.02 -36.51
C ASN A 196 -19.03 18.56 -35.08
N GLU A 197 -18.80 17.68 -34.10
CA GLU A 197 -18.76 17.98 -32.68
C GLU A 197 -17.52 17.34 -32.06
N LEU A 198 -16.75 18.13 -31.32
CA LEU A 198 -15.50 17.73 -30.72
C LEU A 198 -15.50 18.02 -29.22
N GLN A 199 -15.45 16.96 -28.41
CA GLN A 199 -15.28 17.04 -26.97
C GLN A 199 -13.82 16.90 -26.59
N ILE A 200 -13.28 17.91 -25.92
CA ILE A 200 -11.89 17.93 -25.44
C ILE A 200 -11.82 18.38 -23.98
N PRO A 201 -10.97 17.78 -23.15
CA PRO A 201 -10.64 18.34 -21.85
C PRO A 201 -10.00 19.72 -21.98
N ALA A 202 -10.24 20.60 -21.01
CA ALA A 202 -9.56 21.88 -20.90
C ALA A 202 -8.03 21.72 -20.96
N GLY A 203 -7.35 22.66 -21.63
CA GLY A 203 -5.90 22.59 -21.83
C GLY A 203 -5.43 21.64 -22.95
N SER A 204 -6.35 20.94 -23.64
CA SER A 204 -6.01 20.13 -24.82
C SER A 204 -5.56 21.00 -25.99
N ARG A 205 -4.49 20.60 -26.67
CA ARG A 205 -3.95 21.31 -27.83
C ARG A 205 -4.37 20.63 -29.13
N LEU A 206 -5.13 21.34 -29.95
CA LEU A 206 -5.49 20.93 -31.32
C LEU A 206 -4.41 21.41 -32.28
N GLU A 207 -3.77 20.48 -32.98
CA GLU A 207 -2.82 20.72 -34.06
C GLU A 207 -3.47 20.36 -35.39
N ILE A 208 -3.42 21.28 -36.35
CA ILE A 208 -3.95 21.10 -37.70
C ILE A 208 -2.78 21.12 -38.66
N PHE A 209 -2.63 20.05 -39.44
CA PHE A 209 -1.58 19.93 -40.45
C PHE A 209 -2.16 19.95 -41.86
N LEU A 210 -1.56 20.75 -42.74
CA LEU A 210 -1.91 20.87 -44.14
C LEU A 210 -0.69 20.59 -45.02
N GLU A 211 -0.90 19.90 -46.14
CA GLU A 211 0.19 19.57 -47.08
C GLU A 211 0.45 20.68 -48.10
N GLN A 212 -0.49 21.59 -48.28
CA GLN A 212 -0.38 22.76 -49.16
C GLN A 212 -0.55 24.03 -48.32
N GLY A 213 0.13 25.10 -48.71
CA GLY A 213 -0.06 26.42 -48.10
C GLY A 213 -1.45 26.95 -48.41
N LEU A 214 -2.10 27.56 -47.41
CA LEU A 214 -3.34 28.28 -47.65
C LEU A 214 -3.06 29.55 -48.47
N PRO A 215 -4.06 30.02 -49.23
CA PRO A 215 -3.98 31.35 -49.83
C PRO A 215 -3.82 32.42 -48.75
N ASP A 216 -3.14 33.52 -49.10
CA ASP A 216 -3.06 34.71 -48.26
C ASP A 216 -4.49 35.20 -47.92
N GLY A 217 -4.80 35.31 -46.62
CA GLY A 217 -6.09 35.83 -46.14
C GLY A 217 -7.07 34.83 -45.54
N ASP A 218 -6.64 33.62 -45.16
CA ASP A 218 -7.47 32.65 -44.42
C ASP A 218 -8.09 33.28 -43.15
N GLN A 219 -9.41 33.22 -43.05
CA GLN A 219 -10.23 33.72 -41.93
C GLN A 219 -10.63 32.61 -40.95
N SER A 220 -9.99 31.45 -41.05
CA SER A 220 -10.23 30.35 -40.13
C SER A 220 -9.88 30.77 -38.71
N ALA A 221 -10.82 30.58 -37.80
CA ALA A 221 -10.72 31.09 -36.44
C ALA A 221 -11.49 30.20 -35.47
N TYR A 222 -11.01 30.18 -34.24
CA TYR A 222 -11.74 29.67 -33.10
C TYR A 222 -12.58 30.80 -32.49
N ARG A 223 -13.89 30.58 -32.37
CA ARG A 223 -14.83 31.55 -31.82
C ARG A 223 -15.43 30.97 -30.53
N PRO A 224 -14.92 31.33 -29.35
CA PRO A 224 -15.54 30.91 -28.09
C PRO A 224 -16.93 31.54 -27.96
N ILE A 225 -17.83 30.91 -27.19
CA ILE A 225 -19.18 31.44 -26.92
C ILE A 225 -19.08 32.77 -26.16
N GLN A 226 -18.11 32.86 -25.24
CA GLN A 226 -17.79 34.07 -24.49
C GLN A 226 -16.34 34.47 -24.83
N GLY A 227 -16.12 35.74 -25.18
CA GLY A 227 -14.77 36.24 -25.48
C GLY A 227 -14.49 36.51 -26.95
N GLU A 228 -13.21 36.76 -27.25
CA GLU A 228 -12.75 37.22 -28.56
C GLU A 228 -12.40 36.05 -29.49
N SER A 229 -12.67 36.25 -30.79
CA SER A 229 -12.31 35.30 -31.83
C SER A 229 -10.79 35.19 -31.98
N GLN A 230 -10.26 33.97 -31.91
CA GLN A 230 -8.84 33.68 -32.06
C GLN A 230 -8.56 33.16 -33.48
N PRO A 231 -7.89 33.93 -34.35
CA PRO A 231 -7.54 33.47 -35.70
C PRO A 231 -6.50 32.35 -35.65
N LEU A 232 -6.59 31.39 -36.57
CA LEU A 232 -5.60 30.32 -36.72
C LEU A 232 -4.30 30.89 -37.29
N GLN A 233 -3.19 30.67 -36.57
CA GLN A 233 -1.87 31.10 -37.01
C GLN A 233 -1.14 29.95 -37.69
N TRP A 234 -0.89 30.09 -39.00
CA TRP A 234 -0.22 29.08 -39.81
C TRP A 234 1.29 29.28 -39.82
N VAL A 235 2.02 28.26 -39.38
CA VAL A 235 3.49 28.24 -39.37
C VAL A 235 3.99 27.20 -40.37
N PRO A 236 4.91 27.55 -41.28
CA PRO A 236 5.50 26.58 -42.22
C PRO A 236 6.44 25.62 -41.48
N GLN A 237 6.25 24.32 -41.67
CA GLN A 237 7.06 23.26 -41.08
C GLN A 237 7.50 22.26 -42.18
N GLN A 238 8.72 22.45 -42.70
CA GLN A 238 9.32 21.67 -43.79
C GLN A 238 8.47 21.66 -45.07
N ARG A 239 7.61 20.64 -45.24
CA ARG A 239 6.73 20.41 -46.40
C ARG A 239 5.24 20.54 -46.07
N ARG A 240 4.91 21.01 -44.85
CA ARG A 240 3.55 21.12 -44.34
C ARG A 240 3.37 22.44 -43.62
N TRP A 241 2.13 22.88 -43.49
CA TRP A 241 1.74 23.99 -42.64
C TRP A 241 1.09 23.47 -41.38
N ARG A 242 1.39 24.10 -40.26
CA ARG A 242 0.85 23.72 -38.96
C ARG A 242 0.19 24.94 -38.33
N SER A 243 -1.05 24.76 -37.86
CA SER A 243 -1.68 25.66 -36.90
C SER A 243 -1.88 24.91 -35.59
N ALA A 244 -1.77 25.61 -34.47
CA ALA A 244 -2.00 25.05 -33.16
C ALA A 244 -2.86 25.99 -32.31
N LEU A 245 -3.86 25.41 -31.66
CA LEU A 245 -4.89 26.10 -30.89
C LEU A 245 -5.08 25.33 -29.57
N THR A 246 -5.26 26.03 -28.47
CA THR A 246 -5.62 25.46 -27.17
C THR A 246 -6.95 26.08 -26.73
N PRO A 247 -8.10 25.45 -27.04
CA PRO A 247 -9.40 25.97 -26.65
C PRO A 247 -9.53 25.96 -25.13
N LEU A 248 -9.86 27.11 -24.53
CA LEU A 248 -10.08 27.25 -23.08
C LEU A 248 -11.55 27.21 -22.70
N GLU A 249 -12.41 27.69 -23.60
CA GLU A 249 -13.86 27.77 -23.40
C GLU A 249 -14.58 27.12 -24.58
N THR A 250 -15.79 26.60 -24.37
CA THR A 250 -16.63 26.04 -25.42
C THR A 250 -16.94 27.05 -26.51
N GLY A 251 -16.92 26.60 -27.77
CA GLY A 251 -16.96 27.49 -28.93
C GLY A 251 -17.18 26.77 -30.25
N THR A 252 -16.97 27.50 -31.34
CA THR A 252 -17.04 27.00 -32.71
C THR A 252 -15.71 27.22 -33.41
N LEU A 253 -15.13 26.15 -33.95
CA LEU A 253 -13.99 26.21 -34.87
C LEU A 253 -14.51 26.36 -36.30
N PHE A 254 -14.25 27.51 -36.92
CA PHE A 254 -14.59 27.75 -38.32
C PHE A 254 -13.35 27.53 -39.21
N LEU A 255 -13.47 26.64 -40.19
CA LEU A 255 -12.45 26.34 -41.19
C LEU A 255 -12.91 26.85 -42.55
N GLU A 256 -12.39 27.99 -42.99
CA GLU A 256 -12.81 28.68 -44.21
C GLU A 256 -12.55 27.82 -45.46
N TRP A 257 -11.36 27.22 -45.56
CA TRP A 257 -10.97 26.40 -46.72
C TRP A 257 -11.83 25.14 -46.91
N ARG A 258 -12.58 24.72 -45.88
CA ARG A 258 -13.55 23.61 -45.95
C ARG A 258 -15.00 24.08 -45.91
N GLN A 259 -15.24 25.38 -45.69
CA GLN A 259 -16.56 25.92 -45.35
C GLN A 259 -17.26 25.10 -44.26
N GLN A 260 -16.49 24.71 -43.23
CA GLN A 260 -16.95 23.81 -42.18
C GLN A 260 -16.87 24.50 -40.82
N SER A 261 -17.96 24.42 -40.06
CA SER A 261 -18.02 24.81 -38.66
C SER A 261 -18.09 23.57 -37.78
N ILE A 262 -17.27 23.51 -36.74
CA ILE A 262 -17.19 22.40 -35.80
C ILE A 262 -17.49 22.94 -34.42
N ALA A 263 -18.47 22.35 -33.74
CA ALA A 263 -18.73 22.64 -32.33
C ALA A 263 -17.59 22.03 -31.49
N VAL A 264 -16.98 22.83 -30.62
CA VAL A 264 -15.91 22.37 -29.71
C VAL A 264 -16.41 22.57 -28.29
N GLU A 265 -16.66 21.46 -27.61
CA GLU A 265 -17.04 21.41 -26.21
C GLU A 265 -15.79 21.19 -25.35
N VAL A 266 -15.49 22.16 -24.49
CA VAL A 266 -14.37 22.08 -23.56
C VAL A 266 -14.89 21.59 -22.21
N ILE A 267 -14.42 20.40 -21.80
CA ILE A 267 -14.80 19.78 -20.52
C ILE A 267 -13.82 20.28 -19.45
N PRO A 268 -14.26 21.04 -18.43
CA PRO A 268 -13.39 21.51 -17.36
C PRO A 268 -12.97 20.36 -16.44
N ASP A 269 -11.81 20.55 -15.81
CA ASP A 269 -11.34 19.69 -14.73
C ASP A 269 -12.04 20.08 -13.41
N LEU A 270 -12.47 19.10 -12.63
CA LEU A 270 -13.24 19.32 -11.40
C LEU A 270 -12.35 19.08 -10.18
N SER A 271 -12.44 19.99 -9.19
CA SER A 271 -11.69 19.80 -7.95
C SER A 271 -12.12 18.52 -7.21
N PRO A 272 -11.20 17.87 -6.49
CA PRO A 272 -11.47 16.61 -5.81
C PRO A 272 -12.52 16.77 -4.71
N LYS A 273 -13.27 15.71 -4.42
CA LYS A 273 -14.22 15.65 -3.32
C LYS A 273 -13.61 14.90 -2.15
N VAL A 274 -13.75 15.45 -0.94
CA VAL A 274 -13.27 14.82 0.29
C VAL A 274 -14.38 14.76 1.33
N ILE A 275 -14.52 13.60 1.97
CA ILE A 275 -15.40 13.37 3.11
C ILE A 275 -14.54 12.83 4.25
N VAL A 276 -14.61 13.48 5.41
CA VAL A 276 -13.83 13.08 6.60
C VAL A 276 -14.78 12.87 7.76
N LEU A 277 -14.64 11.73 8.43
CA LEU A 277 -15.32 11.41 9.68
C LEU A 277 -14.27 11.44 10.80
N TRP A 278 -14.31 12.53 11.56
CA TRP A 278 -13.50 12.71 12.76
C TRP A 278 -14.01 11.83 13.91
N PRO A 279 -13.13 11.39 14.82
CA PRO A 279 -13.55 10.56 15.95
C PRO A 279 -14.48 11.35 16.89
N PRO A 280 -15.55 10.73 17.41
CA PRO A 280 -16.50 11.37 18.32
C PRO A 280 -16.01 11.40 19.78
N ASP A 281 -14.69 11.38 20.00
CA ASP A 281 -14.11 11.23 21.33
C ASP A 281 -14.38 12.46 22.19
N LYS A 282 -14.92 12.24 23.41
CA LYS A 282 -15.23 13.31 24.37
C LYS A 282 -13.97 14.05 24.83
N TYR A 283 -12.88 13.31 25.00
CA TYR A 283 -11.58 13.81 25.43
C TYR A 283 -10.50 13.33 24.49
N ILE A 284 -9.66 14.26 24.04
CA ILE A 284 -8.46 13.97 23.27
C ILE A 284 -7.27 14.30 24.17
N PHE A 285 -6.46 13.29 24.45
CA PHE A 285 -5.32 13.42 25.34
C PHE A 285 -4.00 13.52 24.55
N ASP A 286 -2.97 14.03 25.23
CA ASP A 286 -1.59 14.10 24.76
C ASP A 286 -1.00 12.74 24.33
N LEU A 287 -1.54 11.64 24.84
CA LEU A 287 -1.15 10.26 24.47
C LEU A 287 -2.19 9.55 23.57
N SER A 288 -3.23 10.25 23.12
CA SER A 288 -4.29 9.63 22.33
C SER A 288 -3.86 9.28 20.91
N GLN A 289 -4.49 8.24 20.37
CA GLN A 289 -4.44 7.86 18.96
C GLN A 289 -5.84 8.03 18.37
N LEU A 290 -5.96 8.85 17.34
CA LEU A 290 -7.23 9.22 16.72
C LEU A 290 -7.41 8.49 15.40
N HIS A 291 -8.49 7.73 15.26
CA HIS A 291 -8.83 7.08 14.00
C HIS A 291 -9.66 8.03 13.12
N VAL A 292 -9.03 8.61 12.11
CA VAL A 292 -9.66 9.52 11.15
C VAL A 292 -10.04 8.75 9.90
N LYS A 293 -11.34 8.58 9.65
CA LYS A 293 -11.82 7.93 8.43
C LYS A 293 -11.98 8.97 7.33
N LEU A 294 -11.36 8.74 6.18
CA LEU A 294 -11.42 9.66 5.07
C LEU A 294 -11.71 8.95 3.76
N GLU A 295 -12.44 9.64 2.90
CA GLU A 295 -12.75 9.23 1.54
C GLU A 295 -12.50 10.40 0.60
N ALA A 296 -11.66 10.20 -0.41
CA ALA A 296 -11.33 11.19 -1.42
C ALA A 296 -11.65 10.64 -2.82
N LYS A 297 -12.21 11.47 -3.69
CA LYS A 297 -12.64 11.11 -5.05
C LYS A 297 -12.36 12.22 -6.04
N ASP A 298 -11.84 11.84 -7.20
CA ASP A 298 -11.50 12.74 -8.30
C ASP A 298 -11.88 12.11 -9.66
N ASP A 299 -12.11 12.93 -10.68
CA ASP A 299 -12.46 12.46 -12.03
C ASP A 299 -11.24 12.03 -12.85
N TYR A 300 -10.07 12.64 -12.62
CA TYR A 300 -8.83 12.32 -13.34
C TYR A 300 -7.78 11.62 -12.47
N GLY A 301 -7.51 12.12 -11.27
CA GLY A 301 -6.60 11.46 -10.34
C GLY A 301 -6.18 12.33 -9.16
N LEU A 302 -6.19 11.72 -7.98
CA LEU A 302 -5.65 12.28 -6.75
C LEU A 302 -4.12 12.31 -6.81
N HIS A 303 -3.52 13.39 -6.31
CA HIS A 303 -2.08 13.56 -6.23
C HIS A 303 -1.56 13.40 -4.80
N GLN A 304 -2.17 14.10 -3.84
CA GLN A 304 -1.70 14.10 -2.46
C GLN A 304 -2.85 14.34 -1.47
N ILE A 305 -2.74 13.69 -0.31
CA ILE A 305 -3.62 13.88 0.84
C ILE A 305 -2.75 14.26 2.04
N LEU A 306 -3.06 15.40 2.63
CA LEU A 306 -2.32 16.00 3.74
C LEU A 306 -3.25 16.20 4.93
N LEU A 307 -2.80 15.84 6.12
CA LEU A 307 -3.38 16.33 7.37
C LEU A 307 -2.70 17.65 7.72
N ARG A 308 -3.49 18.71 7.90
CA ARG A 308 -3.01 19.96 8.45
C ARG A 308 -3.62 20.20 9.80
N TYR A 309 -2.82 20.67 10.73
CA TYR A 309 -3.31 21.10 12.03
C TYR A 309 -2.62 22.40 12.45
N ARG A 310 -3.39 23.24 13.12
CA ARG A 310 -2.96 24.52 13.64
C ARG A 310 -3.19 24.55 15.14
N ASN A 311 -2.15 24.90 15.88
CA ASN A 311 -2.29 25.25 17.29
C ASN A 311 -2.69 26.74 17.37
N GLU A 312 -3.87 27.03 17.93
CA GLU A 312 -4.41 28.38 18.06
C GLU A 312 -3.65 29.22 19.09
N SER A 313 -3.00 28.58 20.07
CA SER A 313 -2.23 29.27 21.11
C SER A 313 -0.88 29.79 20.61
N THR A 314 -0.24 29.06 19.69
CA THR A 314 1.09 29.38 19.16
C THR A 314 1.06 29.87 17.70
N GLU A 315 -0.12 29.80 17.06
CA GLU A 315 -0.34 30.05 15.62
C GLU A 315 0.54 29.20 14.69
N THR A 316 1.12 28.11 15.21
CA THR A 316 1.96 27.20 14.42
C THR A 316 1.09 26.34 13.52
N LEU A 317 1.43 26.30 12.24
CA LEU A 317 0.78 25.46 11.24
C LEU A 317 1.71 24.31 10.87
N GLU A 318 1.25 23.11 11.11
CA GLU A 318 1.98 21.89 10.79
C GLU A 318 1.22 21.05 9.79
N ARG A 319 1.95 20.12 9.17
CA ARG A 319 1.41 19.22 8.15
C ARG A 319 2.03 17.85 8.27
N GLU A 320 1.21 16.85 7.99
CA GLU A 320 1.59 15.45 7.91
C GLU A 320 1.08 14.88 6.58
N ILE A 321 1.89 14.07 5.93
CA ILE A 321 1.52 13.45 4.65
C ILE A 321 0.83 12.13 4.96
N ILE A 322 -0.47 12.03 4.65
CA ILE A 322 -1.21 10.78 4.79
C ILE A 322 -0.85 9.86 3.62
N GLN A 323 -1.00 10.36 2.39
CA GLN A 323 -0.74 9.58 1.19
C GLN A 323 -0.29 10.48 0.04
N SER A 324 0.61 9.97 -0.79
CA SER A 324 0.98 10.55 -2.08
C SER A 324 0.83 9.48 -3.16
N PHE A 325 0.37 9.88 -4.35
CA PHE A 325 0.07 8.97 -5.45
C PHE A 325 1.04 9.21 -6.61
N GLU A 326 1.61 8.13 -7.14
CA GLU A 326 2.49 8.16 -8.32
C GLU A 326 1.73 7.74 -9.62
N GLY A 327 0.38 7.74 -9.60
CA GLY A 327 -0.44 7.35 -10.75
C GLY A 327 -1.90 7.80 -10.62
N ASP A 328 -2.74 7.36 -11.57
CA ASP A 328 -4.11 7.88 -11.77
C ASP A 328 -5.12 7.25 -10.77
N PHE A 329 -4.95 7.53 -9.48
CA PHE A 329 -5.83 7.04 -8.43
C PHE A 329 -7.06 7.94 -8.28
N LYS A 330 -8.21 7.47 -8.75
CA LYS A 330 -9.46 8.26 -8.72
C LYS A 330 -10.19 8.23 -7.38
N ILE A 331 -9.96 7.20 -6.57
CA ILE A 331 -10.66 6.98 -5.31
C ILE A 331 -9.67 6.53 -4.26
N TYR A 332 -9.72 7.14 -3.09
CA TYR A 332 -8.96 6.75 -1.91
C TYR A 332 -9.88 6.65 -0.70
N GLN A 333 -9.75 5.57 0.07
CA GLN A 333 -10.49 5.38 1.31
C GLN A 333 -9.60 4.69 2.34
N GLU A 334 -9.45 5.32 3.50
CA GLU A 334 -8.61 4.81 4.59
C GLU A 334 -9.14 5.24 5.97
N SER A 335 -8.80 4.46 6.99
CA SER A 335 -8.86 4.89 8.39
C SER A 335 -7.46 5.24 8.87
N TYR A 336 -7.07 6.50 8.70
CA TYR A 336 -5.77 7.02 9.12
C TYR A 336 -5.65 7.04 10.65
N LEU A 337 -4.51 6.58 11.19
CA LEU A 337 -4.21 6.63 12.62
C LEU A 337 -3.35 7.85 12.92
N TRP A 338 -3.95 8.86 13.55
CA TRP A 338 -3.23 10.07 13.96
C TRP A 338 -2.78 9.97 15.42
N GLU A 339 -1.48 9.80 15.63
CA GLU A 339 -0.90 9.68 16.97
C GLU A 339 -0.53 11.07 17.52
N ILE A 340 -1.31 11.59 18.48
CA ILE A 340 -1.07 12.91 19.07
C ILE A 340 0.30 12.96 19.76
N SER A 341 0.71 11.86 20.40
CA SER A 341 2.02 11.76 21.06
C SER A 341 3.22 11.90 20.13
N ALA A 342 3.05 11.68 18.83
CA ALA A 342 4.09 11.83 17.82
C ALA A 342 4.17 13.27 17.26
N THR A 343 3.20 14.12 17.62
CA THR A 343 3.15 15.53 17.24
C THR A 343 3.75 16.43 18.34
N PRO A 344 4.12 17.68 18.04
CA PRO A 344 4.60 18.62 19.05
C PRO A 344 3.46 19.25 19.87
N LEU A 345 2.21 18.79 19.71
CA LEU A 345 1.06 19.22 20.49
C LEU A 345 1.23 18.84 21.96
N ARG A 346 0.79 19.73 22.85
CA ARG A 346 0.90 19.56 24.30
C ARG A 346 -0.46 19.71 24.96
N ALA A 347 -0.57 19.17 26.17
CA ALA A 347 -1.74 19.39 27.00
C ALA A 347 -1.98 20.90 27.22
N GLY A 348 -3.24 21.32 27.04
CA GLY A 348 -3.70 22.71 27.07
C GLY A 348 -3.77 23.39 25.69
N ASP A 349 -3.27 22.74 24.63
CA ASP A 349 -3.34 23.31 23.28
C ASP A 349 -4.76 23.21 22.69
N ASN A 350 -5.22 24.29 22.07
CA ASN A 350 -6.42 24.31 21.24
C ASN A 350 -6.02 24.11 19.78
N VAL A 351 -6.54 23.07 19.15
CA VAL A 351 -6.09 22.62 17.82
C VAL A 351 -7.25 22.68 16.84
N THR A 352 -7.00 23.25 15.66
CA THR A 352 -7.88 23.15 14.50
C THR A 352 -7.20 22.27 13.44
N ALA A 353 -7.78 21.12 13.13
CA ALA A 353 -7.30 20.18 12.12
C ALA A 353 -8.23 20.11 10.90
N TRP A 354 -7.67 19.86 9.72
CA TRP A 354 -8.41 19.59 8.48
C TRP A 354 -7.58 18.75 7.53
N ILE A 355 -8.24 18.05 6.61
CA ILE A 355 -7.59 17.31 5.53
C ILE A 355 -7.59 18.18 4.27
N GLU A 356 -6.47 18.16 3.57
CA GLU A 356 -6.26 18.81 2.28
C GLU A 356 -6.00 17.74 1.23
N VAL A 357 -6.79 17.76 0.16
CA VAL A 357 -6.66 16.83 -0.96
C VAL A 357 -6.36 17.62 -2.22
N SER A 358 -5.33 17.23 -2.95
CA SER A 358 -4.97 17.84 -4.23
C SER A 358 -5.11 16.85 -5.39
N ASP A 359 -5.52 17.35 -6.55
CA ASP A 359 -5.49 16.60 -7.80
C ASP A 359 -4.12 16.71 -8.50
N SER A 360 -4.03 16.09 -9.68
CA SER A 360 -2.84 16.12 -10.53
C SER A 360 -2.88 17.21 -11.61
N ASP A 361 -3.79 18.19 -11.55
CA ASP A 361 -3.90 19.22 -12.58
C ASP A 361 -2.63 20.07 -12.63
N THR A 362 -1.89 19.96 -13.73
CA THR A 362 -0.68 20.74 -14.00
C THR A 362 -0.93 21.93 -14.92
N PHE A 363 -2.13 22.03 -15.51
CA PHE A 363 -2.48 23.05 -16.47
C PHE A 363 -2.82 24.38 -15.80
N GLN A 364 -3.73 24.37 -14.81
CA GLN A 364 -4.05 25.57 -14.01
C GLN A 364 -3.31 25.60 -12.66
N GLY A 365 -2.64 24.50 -12.33
CA GLY A 365 -2.10 24.21 -11.01
C GLY A 365 -3.03 23.27 -10.26
N PRO A 366 -2.51 22.52 -9.27
CA PRO A 366 -3.28 21.46 -8.64
C PRO A 366 -4.49 22.06 -7.92
N ASN A 367 -5.69 21.59 -8.23
CA ASN A 367 -6.87 22.00 -7.49
C ASN A 367 -6.85 21.34 -6.12
N VAL A 368 -7.19 22.12 -5.11
CA VAL A 368 -7.11 21.70 -3.72
C VAL A 368 -8.48 21.85 -3.06
N THR A 369 -8.93 20.78 -2.42
CA THR A 369 -10.15 20.76 -1.62
C THR A 369 -9.82 20.54 -0.15
N LEU A 370 -10.47 21.31 0.71
CA LEU A 370 -10.33 21.23 2.17
C LEU A 370 -11.54 20.52 2.77
N SER A 371 -11.31 19.66 3.76
CA SER A 371 -12.38 19.07 4.56
C SER A 371 -12.99 20.08 5.54
N GLU A 372 -14.08 19.68 6.19
CA GLU A 372 -14.57 20.36 7.39
C GLU A 372 -13.47 20.41 8.46
N LYS A 373 -13.42 21.54 9.16
CA LYS A 373 -12.44 21.80 10.22
C LYS A 373 -12.89 21.14 11.52
N PHE A 374 -12.02 20.34 12.10
CA PHE A 374 -12.21 19.71 13.41
C PHE A 374 -11.46 20.50 14.48
N ARG A 375 -12.17 20.92 15.53
CA ARG A 375 -11.61 21.71 16.62
C ARG A 375 -11.68 20.93 17.92
N PHE A 376 -10.56 20.84 18.62
CA PHE A 376 -10.48 20.15 19.90
C PHE A 376 -9.40 20.75 20.82
N GLU A 377 -9.52 20.44 22.11
CA GLU A 377 -8.54 20.77 23.13
C GLU A 377 -7.77 19.50 23.49
N VAL A 378 -6.44 19.57 23.53
CA VAL A 378 -5.59 18.47 24.00
C VAL A 378 -5.50 18.51 25.52
N ARG A 379 -5.85 17.41 26.19
CA ARG A 379 -5.81 17.29 27.66
C ARG A 379 -4.64 16.42 28.11
N SER A 380 -4.19 16.58 29.35
CA SER A 380 -3.18 15.68 29.90
C SER A 380 -3.81 14.37 30.37
N GLN A 381 -3.38 13.24 29.78
CA GLN A 381 -3.79 11.91 30.24
C GLN A 381 -3.43 11.69 31.71
N ARG A 382 -2.25 12.17 32.12
CA ARG A 382 -1.74 12.01 33.48
C ARG A 382 -2.58 12.79 34.50
N GLU A 383 -2.92 14.04 34.21
CA GLU A 383 -3.73 14.85 35.12
C GLU A 383 -5.15 14.28 35.24
N PHE A 384 -5.71 13.78 34.14
CA PHE A 384 -6.99 13.09 34.13
C PHE A 384 -6.93 11.81 35.00
N HIS A 385 -5.89 10.99 34.84
CA HIS A 385 -5.67 9.80 35.67
C HIS A 385 -5.61 10.13 37.17
N GLU A 386 -4.83 11.14 37.56
CA GLU A 386 -4.75 11.60 38.96
C GLU A 386 -6.08 12.16 39.47
N TYR A 387 -6.89 12.78 38.60
CA TYR A 387 -8.24 13.20 38.94
C TYR A 387 -9.15 11.99 39.21
N ILE A 388 -9.13 10.96 38.37
CA ILE A 388 -9.89 9.72 38.58
C ILE A 388 -9.47 9.01 39.86
N LEU A 389 -8.16 8.89 40.13
CA LEU A 389 -7.67 8.28 41.38
C LEU A 389 -8.10 9.07 42.63
N ARG A 390 -8.14 10.40 42.56
CA ARG A 390 -8.65 11.24 43.65
C ARG A 390 -10.13 10.99 43.92
N LEU A 391 -10.93 10.77 42.88
CA LEU A 391 -12.34 10.42 43.00
C LEU A 391 -12.53 9.03 43.64
N PHE A 392 -11.76 8.02 43.22
CA PHE A 392 -11.76 6.71 43.88
C PHE A 392 -11.48 6.81 45.39
N ARG A 393 -10.42 7.55 45.78
CA ARG A 393 -10.08 7.77 47.20
C ARG A 393 -11.14 8.58 47.94
N LYS A 394 -11.91 9.42 47.25
CA LYS A 394 -13.03 10.13 47.86
C LYS A 394 -14.16 9.15 48.15
N VAL A 395 -14.58 8.37 47.16
CA VAL A 395 -15.65 7.36 47.33
C VAL A 395 -15.31 6.33 48.41
N ASP A 396 -14.09 5.79 48.41
CA ASP A 396 -13.65 4.82 49.43
C ASP A 396 -13.70 5.43 50.86
N ARG A 397 -13.32 6.70 51.02
CA ARG A 397 -13.42 7.38 52.32
C ARG A 397 -14.86 7.58 52.76
N GLU A 398 -15.72 8.12 51.91
CA GLU A 398 -17.14 8.33 52.24
C GLU A 398 -17.84 7.01 52.58
N LEU A 399 -17.50 5.93 51.86
CA LEU A 399 -18.05 4.60 52.12
C LEU A 399 -17.54 4.00 53.44
N ARG A 400 -16.25 4.15 53.76
CA ARG A 400 -15.70 3.73 55.07
C ARG A 400 -16.36 4.48 56.21
N ASP A 401 -16.59 5.78 56.04
CA ASP A 401 -17.27 6.60 57.03
C ASP A 401 -18.70 6.10 57.25
N LEU A 402 -19.45 5.78 56.18
CA LEU A 402 -20.76 5.12 56.29
C LEU A 402 -20.68 3.78 57.02
N LEU A 403 -19.80 2.87 56.60
CA LEU A 403 -19.67 1.55 57.23
C LEU A 403 -19.33 1.65 58.73
N SER A 404 -18.54 2.66 59.13
CA SER A 404 -18.24 2.89 60.54
C SER A 404 -19.46 3.25 61.40
N VAL A 405 -20.51 3.83 60.80
CA VAL A 405 -21.78 4.11 61.46
C VAL A 405 -22.54 2.82 61.74
N LEU A 406 -22.56 1.87 60.79
CA LEU A 406 -23.14 0.54 61.01
C LEU A 406 -22.42 -0.23 62.12
N ASP A 407 -21.09 -0.20 62.14
CA ASP A 407 -20.30 -0.89 63.17
C ASP A 407 -20.63 -0.39 64.59
N ARG A 408 -21.00 0.89 64.72
CA ARG A 408 -21.42 1.50 65.99
C ARG A 408 -22.90 1.29 66.31
N GLN A 409 -23.65 0.60 65.45
CA GLN A 409 -25.10 0.38 65.56
C GLN A 409 -25.90 1.67 65.77
N LEU A 410 -25.45 2.78 65.17
CA LEU A 410 -26.14 4.07 65.29
C LEU A 410 -27.20 4.18 64.19
N VAL A 411 -28.45 4.46 64.59
CA VAL A 411 -29.53 4.78 63.64
C VAL A 411 -29.41 6.26 63.28
N VAL A 412 -28.61 6.56 62.26
CA VAL A 412 -28.43 7.92 61.71
C VAL A 412 -29.00 7.97 60.30
N GLU A 413 -29.73 9.04 59.99
CA GLU A 413 -30.21 9.33 58.64
C GLU A 413 -29.00 9.64 57.74
N THR A 414 -28.73 8.74 56.79
CA THR A 414 -27.52 8.74 55.95
C THR A 414 -27.83 8.86 54.46
N THR A 415 -29.10 9.14 54.13
CA THR A 415 -29.65 9.18 52.76
C THR A 415 -28.88 10.14 51.85
N ASP A 416 -28.49 11.32 52.34
CA ASP A 416 -27.74 12.31 51.54
C ASP A 416 -26.34 11.80 51.17
N GLN A 417 -25.65 11.12 52.09
CA GLN A 417 -24.34 10.54 51.82
C GLN A 417 -24.44 9.34 50.87
N GLU A 418 -25.46 8.50 51.01
CA GLU A 418 -25.72 7.40 50.08
C GLU A 418 -25.93 7.90 48.65
N ASN A 419 -26.77 8.92 48.48
CA ASN A 419 -27.05 9.54 47.18
C ASN A 419 -25.78 10.16 46.57
N LEU A 420 -24.98 10.86 47.38
CA LEU A 420 -23.70 11.42 46.94
C LEU A 420 -22.73 10.34 46.45
N ILE A 421 -22.60 9.23 47.19
CA ILE A 421 -21.74 8.11 46.79
C ILE A 421 -22.25 7.48 45.50
N GLU A 422 -23.55 7.31 45.35
CA GLU A 422 -24.14 6.75 44.13
C GLU A 422 -23.91 7.65 42.90
N GLU A 423 -24.07 8.96 43.06
CA GLU A 423 -23.76 9.94 42.01
C GLU A 423 -22.27 9.88 41.61
N LEU A 424 -21.37 9.87 42.60
CA LEU A 424 -19.92 9.75 42.36
C LEU A 424 -19.55 8.43 41.68
N LEU A 425 -20.21 7.32 42.04
CA LEU A 425 -19.99 6.01 41.42
C LEU A 425 -20.47 5.98 39.96
N ASN A 426 -21.61 6.61 39.66
CA ASN A 426 -22.10 6.72 38.28
C ASN A 426 -21.14 7.57 37.44
N PHE A 427 -20.73 8.72 37.96
CA PHE A 427 -19.74 9.58 37.31
C PHE A 427 -18.40 8.86 37.07
N LEU A 428 -17.88 8.17 38.09
CA LEU A 428 -16.66 7.36 37.96
C LEU A 428 -16.79 6.28 36.91
N GLN A 429 -17.94 5.60 36.83
CA GLN A 429 -18.17 4.53 35.86
C GLN A 429 -18.18 5.04 34.42
N GLU A 430 -18.69 6.24 34.18
CA GLU A 430 -18.65 6.88 32.86
C GLU A 430 -17.24 7.35 32.50
N GLU A 431 -16.59 8.07 33.42
CA GLU A 431 -15.31 8.74 33.17
C GLU A 431 -14.11 7.78 33.12
N ALA A 432 -14.14 6.69 33.90
CA ALA A 432 -13.08 5.68 33.94
C ALA A 432 -12.83 5.00 32.58
N ASN A 433 -13.83 5.00 31.68
CA ASN A 433 -13.68 4.42 30.34
C ASN A 433 -12.71 5.21 29.46
N TYR A 434 -12.57 6.52 29.70
CA TYR A 434 -11.68 7.39 28.96
C TYR A 434 -10.24 7.38 29.50
N ASP A 435 -10.01 6.84 30.70
CA ASP A 435 -8.67 6.75 31.28
C ASP A 435 -7.95 5.48 30.80
N GLN A 436 -7.08 5.62 29.81
CA GLN A 436 -6.27 4.52 29.27
C GLN A 436 -5.22 4.00 30.26
N LEU A 437 -4.83 4.79 31.26
CA LEU A 437 -3.84 4.38 32.27
C LEU A 437 -4.47 3.57 33.43
N LEU A 438 -5.80 3.55 33.51
CA LEU A 438 -6.52 2.85 34.58
C LEU A 438 -6.52 1.34 34.33
N SER A 439 -5.94 0.58 35.27
CA SER A 439 -5.95 -0.89 35.21
C SER A 439 -7.37 -1.47 35.23
N ASP A 440 -7.58 -2.60 34.55
CA ASP A 440 -8.86 -3.32 34.55
C ASP A 440 -9.34 -3.71 35.96
N GLY A 441 -8.40 -4.00 36.88
CA GLY A 441 -8.74 -4.28 38.28
C GLY A 441 -9.41 -3.10 38.99
N LEU A 442 -8.92 -1.87 38.78
CA LEU A 442 -9.54 -0.66 39.32
C LEU A 442 -10.87 -0.34 38.65
N ARG A 443 -11.01 -0.61 37.35
CA ARG A 443 -12.31 -0.49 36.66
C ARG A 443 -13.34 -1.44 37.28
N GLY A 444 -12.95 -2.69 37.55
CA GLY A 444 -13.79 -3.67 38.24
C GLY A 444 -14.13 -3.28 39.68
N PHE A 445 -13.22 -2.58 40.37
CA PHE A 445 -13.42 -2.14 41.76
C PHE A 445 -14.62 -1.20 41.94
N ILE A 446 -15.03 -0.46 40.90
CA ILE A 446 -16.27 0.36 40.93
C ILE A 446 -17.49 -0.52 41.26
N GLY A 447 -17.54 -1.74 40.70
CA GLY A 447 -18.61 -2.69 40.97
C GLY A 447 -18.61 -3.16 42.44
N GLU A 448 -17.42 -3.37 43.00
CA GLU A 448 -17.25 -3.77 44.41
C GLU A 448 -17.69 -2.64 45.37
N LEU A 449 -17.31 -1.39 45.09
CA LEU A 449 -17.76 -0.23 45.88
C LEU A 449 -19.29 -0.09 45.84
N ARG A 450 -19.91 -0.31 44.67
CA ARG A 450 -21.37 -0.31 44.53
C ARG A 450 -22.02 -1.46 45.31
N PHE A 451 -21.39 -2.63 45.32
CA PHE A 451 -21.86 -3.77 46.12
C PHE A 451 -21.84 -3.44 47.62
N GLN A 452 -20.75 -2.83 48.11
CA GLN A 452 -20.62 -2.42 49.51
C GLN A 452 -21.66 -1.36 49.92
N LEU A 453 -21.96 -0.38 49.05
CA LEU A 453 -23.02 0.58 49.29
C LEU A 453 -24.39 -0.10 49.42
N ARG A 454 -24.72 -1.02 48.52
CA ARG A 454 -25.98 -1.79 48.58
C ARG A 454 -26.07 -2.66 49.83
N TYR A 455 -24.95 -3.26 50.24
CA TYR A 455 -24.86 -4.02 51.48
C TYR A 455 -25.15 -3.13 52.70
N TYR A 456 -24.58 -1.92 52.73
CA TYR A 456 -24.84 -0.93 53.77
C TYR A 456 -26.34 -0.58 53.85
N GLN A 457 -26.95 -0.21 52.72
CA GLN A 457 -28.36 0.17 52.63
C GLN A 457 -29.27 -0.91 53.20
N ARG A 458 -29.06 -2.17 52.79
CA ARG A 458 -29.82 -3.32 53.29
C ARG A 458 -29.65 -3.53 54.79
N LYS A 459 -28.42 -3.43 55.31
CA LYS A 459 -28.16 -3.60 56.75
C LYS A 459 -28.78 -2.50 57.60
N ARG A 460 -28.78 -1.26 57.10
CA ARG A 460 -29.45 -0.15 57.76
C ARG A 460 -30.96 -0.36 57.82
N GLU A 461 -31.58 -0.82 56.73
CA GLU A 461 -33.01 -1.18 56.71
C GLU A 461 -33.34 -2.28 57.73
N GLU A 462 -32.51 -3.33 57.82
CA GLU A 462 -32.66 -4.41 58.81
C GLU A 462 -32.59 -3.88 60.26
N LEU A 463 -31.72 -2.89 60.53
CA LEU A 463 -31.59 -2.27 61.86
C LEU A 463 -32.70 -1.26 62.18
N ALA A 464 -33.35 -0.68 61.16
CA ALA A 464 -34.44 0.28 61.33
C ALA A 464 -35.79 -0.39 61.65
N VAL A 465 -35.94 -1.70 61.39
CA VAL A 465 -37.15 -2.47 61.75
C VAL A 465 -37.09 -2.85 63.23
N PRO A 466 -38.05 -2.42 64.08
CA PRO A 466 -38.04 -2.76 65.50
C PRO A 466 -38.21 -4.27 65.71
N PRO A 467 -37.55 -4.87 66.72
CA PRO A 467 -37.72 -6.29 67.02
C PRO A 467 -39.18 -6.55 67.43
N SER A 468 -39.80 -7.50 66.73
CA SER A 468 -41.19 -7.95 66.94
C SER A 468 -41.44 -8.60 68.28
#